data_AF-A0A4Y8KUZ2-F1
#
_entry.id   AF-A0A4Y8KUZ2-F1
#
_cell.length_a   1.000
_cell.length_b   1.000
_cell.length_c   1.000
_cell.angle_alpha   90.00
_cell.angle_beta   90.00
_cell.angle_gamma   90.00
#
_symmetry.space_group_name_H-M   'P 1'
#
loop_
_entity.id
_entity.type
_entity.pdbx_description
1 polymer ?
#
loop_
_entity_poly.entity_id
_entity_poly.type
_entity_poly.pdbx_seq_one_letter_code
_entity_poly.pdbx_strand_id
1 'polypeptide(L)'
;MTNNRTRATAMIPNTFTQRGAPATDLEHLAAVTQAGGDAGHQLEAVLHVHALMTYQHHNSAMAAIMHRDGVGQRQDIFIQDVVRRAVASGAIRDDMAPEELASYCLHALTAAAESPSRAAVNRLVRLTLDSLRPRS
;
A
#
# COMPACT_ATOMS: atom_id res chain seq x y z
N MET A 1 -22.47 -16.62 -63.66
CA MET A 1 -22.49 -17.84 -62.81
C MET A 1 -21.71 -17.51 -61.55
N THR A 2 -22.38 -16.99 -60.50
CA THR A 2 -22.79 -17.70 -59.26
C THR A 2 -21.58 -18.00 -58.37
N ASN A 3 -21.18 -17.09 -57.46
CA ASN A 3 -21.63 -16.89 -56.07
C ASN A 3 -21.39 -18.10 -55.16
N ASN A 4 -20.55 -17.95 -54.11
CA ASN A 4 -21.03 -18.21 -52.76
C ASN A 4 -20.22 -17.53 -51.65
N ARG A 5 -20.96 -16.95 -50.71
CA ARG A 5 -20.56 -16.32 -49.45
C ARG A 5 -20.23 -17.40 -48.40
N THR A 6 -19.26 -17.11 -47.52
CA THR A 6 -19.40 -17.42 -46.08
C THR A 6 -18.66 -16.39 -45.24
N ARG A 7 -19.42 -15.63 -44.43
CA ARG A 7 -18.93 -14.86 -43.28
C ARG A 7 -18.60 -15.84 -42.15
N ALA A 8 -17.47 -15.65 -41.48
CA ALA A 8 -17.26 -16.11 -40.11
C ALA A 8 -16.56 -15.03 -39.30
N THR A 9 -17.09 -14.82 -38.11
CA THR A 9 -16.91 -13.72 -37.18
C THR A 9 -15.72 -13.96 -36.23
N ALA A 10 -15.07 -12.85 -35.85
CA ALA A 10 -14.28 -12.61 -34.64
C ALA A 10 -13.08 -13.51 -34.30
N MET A 11 -11.89 -12.90 -34.29
CA MET A 11 -10.97 -13.04 -33.15
C MET A 11 -10.02 -11.83 -33.15
N ILE A 12 -10.26 -10.89 -32.22
CA ILE A 12 -9.29 -9.83 -31.89
C ILE A 12 -8.27 -10.47 -30.95
N PRO A 13 -6.98 -10.57 -31.30
CA PRO A 13 -5.98 -10.88 -30.30
C PRO A 13 -5.76 -9.63 -29.44
N ASN A 14 -6.29 -9.69 -28.22
CA ASN A 14 -6.03 -8.77 -27.13
C ASN A 14 -4.56 -8.89 -26.72
N THR A 15 -3.65 -8.15 -27.36
CA THR A 15 -2.27 -8.03 -26.89
C THR A 15 -2.20 -6.90 -25.87
N PHE A 16 -2.65 -7.18 -24.65
CA PHE A 16 -2.31 -6.41 -23.46
C PHE A 16 -0.81 -6.60 -23.20
N THR A 17 0.00 -5.86 -23.95
CA THR A 17 1.44 -5.76 -23.70
C THR A 17 1.62 -4.82 -22.52
N GLN A 18 1.37 -5.32 -21.31
CA GLN A 18 1.87 -4.72 -20.09
C GLN A 18 3.35 -5.11 -19.98
N ARG A 19 4.17 -4.43 -20.79
CA ARG A 19 5.64 -4.47 -20.73
C ARG A 19 6.03 -3.73 -19.45
N GLY A 20 6.71 -4.44 -18.55
CA GLY A 20 7.01 -3.99 -17.20
C GLY A 20 7.76 -2.66 -17.14
N ALA A 21 7.35 -1.83 -16.19
CA ALA A 21 8.20 -0.81 -15.59
C ALA A 21 8.50 -1.23 -14.14
N PRO A 22 9.60 -1.94 -13.87
CA PRO A 22 10.05 -2.23 -12.50
C PRO A 22 10.97 -1.11 -11.97
N ALA A 23 10.46 0.12 -11.92
CA ALA A 23 11.18 1.27 -11.34
C ALA A 23 10.25 2.36 -10.78
N THR A 24 9.01 2.43 -11.28
CA THR A 24 8.14 3.60 -11.04
C THR A 24 7.51 3.68 -9.66
N ASP A 25 7.45 2.60 -8.85
CA ASP A 25 6.79 2.72 -7.55
C ASP A 25 7.65 3.45 -6.53
N LEU A 26 8.95 3.12 -6.46
CA LEU A 26 9.87 3.81 -5.55
C LEU A 26 10.22 5.21 -6.03
N GLU A 27 10.32 5.42 -7.35
CA GLU A 27 10.55 6.73 -7.94
C GLU A 27 9.32 7.65 -7.84
N HIS A 28 8.11 7.10 -7.92
CA HIS A 28 6.88 7.87 -7.68
C HIS A 28 6.69 8.14 -6.18
N LEU A 29 7.05 7.21 -5.30
CA LEU A 29 7.21 7.48 -3.86
C LEU A 29 8.29 8.55 -3.62
N ALA A 30 9.43 8.50 -4.32
CA ALA A 30 10.49 9.50 -4.25
C ALA A 30 10.02 10.88 -4.74
N ALA A 31 9.21 10.92 -5.80
CA ALA A 31 8.66 12.15 -6.37
C ALA A 31 7.57 12.77 -5.49
N VAL A 32 6.72 11.94 -4.87
CA VAL A 32 5.76 12.38 -3.85
C VAL A 32 6.49 12.84 -2.58
N THR A 33 7.58 12.17 -2.18
CA THR A 33 8.41 12.50 -0.98
C THR A 33 9.37 13.68 -1.13
N GLN A 34 9.77 14.04 -2.35
CA GLN A 34 10.61 15.22 -2.60
C GLN A 34 9.86 16.55 -2.43
N ALA A 35 8.53 16.55 -2.34
CA ALA A 35 7.72 17.77 -2.25
C ALA A 35 7.70 18.44 -0.87
N GLY A 36 8.39 17.91 0.14
CA GLY A 36 8.72 18.64 1.36
C GLY A 36 8.78 17.73 2.57
N GLY A 37 9.94 17.59 3.22
CA GLY A 37 10.20 16.70 4.37
C GLY A 37 9.30 16.92 5.59
N ASP A 38 8.04 16.54 5.43
CA ASP A 38 6.87 16.80 6.26
C ASP A 38 6.42 15.48 6.91
N ALA A 39 5.76 15.55 8.07
CA ALA A 39 5.37 14.37 8.84
C ALA A 39 4.49 13.38 8.04
N GLY A 40 3.81 13.87 6.99
CA GLY A 40 3.10 13.04 6.01
C GLY A 40 4.01 12.06 5.23
N HIS A 41 5.22 12.47 4.83
CA HIS A 41 6.15 11.57 4.12
C HIS A 41 6.74 10.53 5.03
N GLN A 42 7.06 10.92 6.27
CA GLN A 42 7.50 9.96 7.27
C GLN A 42 6.42 8.91 7.49
N LEU A 43 5.14 9.32 7.59
CA LEU A 43 4.02 8.41 7.72
C LEU A 43 3.90 7.47 6.51
N GLU A 44 3.93 8.01 5.28
CA GLU A 44 3.87 7.21 4.06
C GLU A 44 4.97 6.15 4.01
N ALA A 45 6.22 6.54 4.26
CA ALA A 45 7.36 5.62 4.25
C ALA A 45 7.19 4.52 5.32
N VAL A 46 6.76 4.87 6.53
CA VAL A 46 6.57 3.92 7.63
C VAL A 46 5.45 2.93 7.33
N LEU A 47 4.31 3.39 6.81
CA LEU A 47 3.20 2.51 6.44
C LEU A 47 3.58 1.56 5.31
N HIS A 48 4.38 2.04 4.35
CA HIS A 48 4.87 1.22 3.24
C HIS A 48 5.82 0.11 3.73
N VAL A 49 6.79 0.46 4.57
CA VAL A 49 7.73 -0.50 5.17
C VAL A 49 6.98 -1.52 6.02
N HIS A 50 6.04 -1.08 6.84
CA HIS A 50 5.21 -1.96 7.66
C HIS A 50 4.44 -2.97 6.79
N ALA A 51 3.74 -2.51 5.75
CA ALA A 51 2.96 -3.38 4.87
C ALA A 51 3.82 -4.40 4.12
N LEU A 52 5.00 -3.99 3.64
CA LEU A 52 5.95 -4.89 2.98
C LEU A 52 6.51 -5.93 3.94
N MET A 53 6.85 -5.55 5.18
CA MET A 53 7.30 -6.48 6.20
C MET A 53 6.20 -7.48 6.55
N THR A 54 4.94 -7.04 6.66
CA THR A 54 3.79 -7.93 6.88
C THR A 54 3.60 -8.93 5.73
N TYR A 55 3.65 -8.47 4.48
CA TYR A 55 3.60 -9.32 3.29
C TYR A 55 4.76 -10.33 3.23
N GLN A 56 5.99 -9.88 3.50
CA GLN A 56 7.17 -10.74 3.48
C GLN A 56 7.16 -11.74 4.62
N HIS A 57 6.81 -11.31 5.83
CA HIS A 57 6.68 -12.18 6.98
C HIS A 57 5.57 -13.21 6.80
N HIS A 58 4.45 -12.92 6.15
CA HIS A 58 3.44 -13.94 5.89
C HIS A 58 3.93 -14.98 4.88
N ASN A 59 4.52 -14.52 3.77
CA ASN A 59 5.12 -15.40 2.76
C ASN A 59 6.30 -16.23 3.31
N SER A 60 7.05 -15.69 4.28
CA SER A 60 8.14 -16.41 4.96
C SER A 60 7.70 -17.18 6.20
N ALA A 61 6.60 -16.82 6.87
CA ALA A 61 6.03 -17.54 8.01
C ALA A 61 5.31 -18.83 7.55
N MET A 62 4.87 -18.91 6.29
CA MET A 62 4.61 -20.20 5.64
C MET A 62 5.86 -21.12 5.67
N ALA A 63 7.07 -20.56 5.78
CA ALA A 63 8.34 -21.29 5.89
C ALA A 63 8.96 -21.31 7.31
N ALA A 64 8.45 -20.50 8.26
CA ALA A 64 9.06 -20.35 9.59
C ALA A 64 8.00 -20.09 10.67
N ILE A 65 7.29 -21.15 11.05
CA ILE A 65 6.60 -21.22 12.34
C ILE A 65 7.70 -21.38 13.39
N MET A 66 8.12 -20.29 14.05
CA MET A 66 8.60 -20.24 15.45
C MET A 66 9.25 -18.88 15.77
N HIS A 67 8.87 -18.32 16.93
CA HIS A 67 9.37 -17.11 17.62
C HIS A 67 8.81 -15.75 17.15
N ARG A 68 7.76 -15.26 17.82
CA ARG A 68 7.38 -13.83 17.75
C ARG A 68 6.75 -13.37 19.06
N ASP A 69 7.55 -12.73 19.89
CA ASP A 69 7.07 -12.04 21.09
C ASP A 69 8.07 -10.92 21.47
N GLY A 70 7.64 -9.67 21.23
CA GLY A 70 8.37 -8.45 21.61
C GLY A 70 8.51 -7.38 20.52
N VAL A 71 8.58 -7.76 19.23
CA VAL A 71 8.85 -6.82 18.12
C VAL A 71 7.60 -6.02 17.71
N GLY A 72 6.41 -6.63 17.73
CA GLY A 72 5.17 -5.97 17.30
C GLY A 72 4.80 -4.76 18.18
N GLN A 73 4.93 -4.90 19.50
CA GLN A 73 4.53 -3.85 20.43
C GLN A 73 5.38 -2.57 20.32
N ARG A 74 6.66 -2.68 19.95
CA ARG A 74 7.52 -1.51 19.69
C ARG A 74 7.19 -0.83 18.36
N GLN A 75 6.74 -1.60 17.36
CA GLN A 75 6.32 -1.06 16.07
C GLN A 75 5.02 -0.26 16.20
N ASP A 76 4.07 -0.75 17.00
CA ASP A 76 2.79 -0.06 17.22
C ASP A 76 3.00 1.32 17.87
N ILE A 77 3.85 1.40 18.91
CA ILE A 77 4.19 2.66 19.59
C ILE A 77 4.83 3.66 18.62
N PHE A 78 5.73 3.18 17.75
CA PHE A 78 6.37 4.03 16.76
C PHE A 78 5.38 4.56 15.72
N ILE A 79 4.48 3.70 15.23
CA ILE A 79 3.44 4.11 14.27
C ILE A 79 2.49 5.13 14.90
N GLN A 80 2.08 4.94 16.16
CA GLN A 80 1.26 5.91 16.89
C GLN A 80 1.94 7.30 16.98
N ASP A 81 3.24 7.33 17.28
CA ASP A 81 3.99 8.58 17.38
C ASP A 81 4.14 9.29 16.01
N VAL A 82 4.36 8.55 14.93
CA VAL A 82 4.40 9.08 13.57
C VAL A 82 3.03 9.65 13.16
N VAL A 83 1.93 8.93 13.44
CA VAL A 83 0.57 9.39 13.16
C VAL A 83 0.25 10.67 13.94
N ARG A 84 0.59 10.73 15.24
CA ARG A 84 0.40 11.93 16.05
C ARG A 84 1.12 13.15 15.47
N ARG A 85 2.36 12.99 15.00
CA ARG A 85 3.07 14.08 14.31
C ARG A 85 2.39 14.49 13.01
N ALA A 86 1.90 13.53 12.22
CA ALA A 86 1.21 13.81 10.97
C ALA A 86 -0.10 14.59 11.21
N VAL A 87 -0.90 14.22 12.23
CA VAL A 87 -2.08 15.00 12.63
C VAL A 87 -1.67 16.41 13.06
N ALA A 88 -0.67 16.54 13.94
CA ALA A 88 -0.21 17.84 14.45
C ALA A 88 0.31 18.79 13.35
N SER A 89 0.87 18.23 12.28
CA SER A 89 1.32 19.00 11.09
C SER A 89 0.18 19.39 10.14
N GLY A 90 -1.02 18.82 10.30
CA GLY A 90 -2.13 18.97 9.35
C GLY A 90 -1.95 18.13 8.06
N ALA A 91 -0.97 17.23 8.01
CA ALA A 91 -0.72 16.36 6.86
C ALA A 91 -1.80 15.30 6.66
N ILE A 92 -2.51 14.93 7.74
CA ILE A 92 -3.64 13.99 7.73
C ILE A 92 -4.81 14.57 8.52
N ARG A 93 -5.99 13.96 8.33
CA ARG A 93 -7.24 14.29 9.04
C ARG A 93 -7.06 14.33 10.57
N ASP A 94 -7.80 15.23 11.20
CA ASP A 94 -7.78 15.51 12.64
C ASP A 94 -9.15 15.32 13.33
N ASP A 95 -10.15 14.82 12.59
CA ASP A 95 -11.51 14.57 13.08
C ASP A 95 -11.63 13.30 13.96
N MET A 96 -10.53 12.58 14.18
CA MET A 96 -10.43 11.38 15.01
C MET A 96 -9.16 11.45 15.87
N ALA A 97 -9.16 10.73 16.99
CA ALA A 97 -7.97 10.68 17.83
C ALA A 97 -6.78 10.05 17.06
N PRO A 98 -5.55 10.57 17.20
CA PRO A 98 -4.37 9.99 16.55
C PRO A 98 -4.18 8.51 16.84
N GLU A 99 -4.52 8.06 18.05
CA GLU A 99 -4.46 6.66 18.47
C GLU A 99 -5.45 5.79 17.68
N GLU A 100 -6.65 6.29 17.43
CA GLU A 100 -7.67 5.60 16.62
C GLU A 100 -7.22 5.48 15.17
N LEU A 101 -6.64 6.56 14.61
CA LEU A 101 -6.07 6.55 13.25
C LEU A 101 -4.89 5.58 13.14
N ALA A 102 -4.03 5.51 14.15
CA ALA A 102 -2.92 4.57 14.20
C ALA A 102 -3.41 3.12 14.28
N SER A 103 -4.36 2.83 15.16
CA SER A 103 -5.01 1.52 15.24
C SER A 103 -5.67 1.15 13.90
N TYR A 104 -6.39 2.07 13.27
CA TYR A 104 -6.96 1.85 11.94
C TYR A 104 -5.89 1.46 10.92
N CYS A 105 -4.78 2.20 10.84
CA CYS A 105 -3.68 1.91 9.91
C CYS A 105 -3.11 0.51 10.12
N LEU A 106 -2.83 0.15 11.39
CA LEU A 106 -2.30 -1.16 11.75
C LEU A 106 -3.25 -2.28 11.30
N HIS A 107 -4.54 -2.16 11.64
CA HIS A 107 -5.55 -3.16 11.26
C HIS A 107 -5.72 -3.24 9.74
N ALA A 108 -5.84 -2.12 9.04
CA ALA A 108 -5.99 -2.10 7.58
C ALA A 108 -4.80 -2.77 6.88
N LEU A 109 -3.58 -2.55 7.36
CA LEU A 109 -2.37 -3.10 6.76
C LEU A 109 -2.11 -4.57 7.13
N THR A 110 -2.87 -5.17 8.04
CA THR A 110 -2.82 -6.65 8.24
C THR A 110 -3.20 -7.40 6.97
N ALA A 111 -4.09 -6.85 6.14
CA ALA A 111 -4.47 -7.41 4.84
C ALA A 111 -3.31 -7.51 3.83
N ALA A 112 -2.18 -6.85 4.09
CA ALA A 112 -0.96 -7.03 3.30
C ALA A 112 -0.42 -8.47 3.41
N ALA A 113 -0.68 -9.18 4.51
CA ALA A 113 -0.29 -10.57 4.70
C ALA A 113 -0.88 -11.47 3.61
N GLU A 114 -2.17 -11.29 3.31
CA GLU A 114 -2.94 -12.12 2.38
C GLU A 114 -2.93 -11.58 0.94
N SER A 115 -2.18 -10.51 0.69
CA SER A 115 -2.16 -9.87 -0.62
C SER A 115 -1.51 -10.77 -1.66
N PRO A 116 -2.05 -10.87 -2.89
CA PRO A 116 -1.56 -11.79 -3.92
C PRO A 116 -0.25 -11.34 -4.59
N SER A 117 0.22 -10.12 -4.33
CA SER A 117 1.46 -9.59 -4.90
C SER A 117 1.92 -8.31 -4.18
N ARG A 118 3.19 -7.93 -4.35
CA ARG A 118 3.70 -6.61 -3.90
C ARG A 118 2.93 -5.44 -4.50
N ALA A 119 2.48 -5.55 -5.75
CA ALA A 119 1.65 -4.51 -6.37
C ALA A 119 0.29 -4.35 -5.67
N ALA A 120 -0.30 -5.44 -5.16
CA ALA A 120 -1.52 -5.36 -4.36
C ALA A 120 -1.27 -4.69 -2.99
N VAL A 121 -0.13 -4.96 -2.35
CA VAL A 121 0.30 -4.27 -1.13
C VAL A 121 0.42 -2.76 -1.36
N ASN A 122 1.05 -2.33 -2.47
CA ASN A 122 1.19 -0.91 -2.78
C ASN A 122 -0.17 -0.21 -2.97
N ARG A 123 -1.14 -0.90 -3.59
CA ARG A 123 -2.52 -0.38 -3.71
C ARG A 123 -3.22 -0.29 -2.37
N LEU A 124 -3.06 -1.28 -1.50
CA LEU A 124 -3.60 -1.25 -0.14
C LEU A 124 -3.03 -0.07 0.65
N VAL A 125 -1.72 0.15 0.62
CA VAL A 125 -1.08 1.29 1.28
C VAL A 125 -1.63 2.62 0.75
N ARG A 126 -1.77 2.77 -0.58
CA ARG A 126 -2.38 3.95 -1.19
C ARG A 126 -3.82 4.17 -0.72
N LEU A 127 -4.63 3.11 -0.67
CA LEU A 127 -6.02 3.19 -0.18
C LEU A 127 -6.07 3.64 1.29
N THR A 128 -5.18 3.11 2.13
CA THR A 128 -5.05 3.53 3.53
C THR A 128 -4.65 5.01 3.61
N LEU A 129 -3.64 5.46 2.85
CA LEU A 129 -3.22 6.87 2.82
C LEU A 129 -4.33 7.81 2.31
N ASP A 130 -5.08 7.40 1.29
CA ASP A 130 -6.20 8.16 0.74
C ASP A 130 -7.30 8.38 1.81
N SER A 131 -7.51 7.41 2.71
CA SER A 131 -8.48 7.51 3.81
C SER A 131 -8.06 8.47 4.93
N LEU A 132 -6.77 8.81 4.99
CA LEU A 132 -6.18 9.71 6.00
C LEU A 132 -6.08 11.15 5.50
N ARG A 133 -6.40 11.43 4.24
CA ARG A 133 -6.27 12.78 3.69
C ARG A 133 -7.06 13.80 4.52
N PRO A 134 -6.53 15.02 4.71
CA PRO A 134 -7.23 16.08 5.41
C PRO A 134 -8.62 16.31 4.83
N ARG A 135 -9.62 16.50 5.70
CA ARG A 135 -10.98 16.85 5.31
C ARG A 135 -11.07 18.37 5.35
N SER A 136 -11.11 18.98 4.16
CA SER A 136 -11.37 20.42 3.98
C SER A 136 -12.75 20.82 4.45
#